data_AF-A0A926YE76-F1
#
_entry.id   AF-A0A926YE76-F1
#
_cell.length_a   1.000
_cell.length_b   1.000
_cell.length_c   1.000
_cell.angle_alpha   90.00
_cell.angle_beta   90.00
_cell.angle_gamma   90.00
#
_symmetry.space_group_name_H-M   'P 1'
#
loop_
_entity.id
_entity.type
_entity.pdbx_description
1 polymer ?
#
loop_
_entity_poly.entity_id
_entity_poly.type
_entity_poly.pdbx_seq_one_letter_code
_entity_poly.pdbx_strand_id
1 'polypeptide(L)'
;MATLLVGSFGLVYLVSAPCFFTSWLQFFKREAGNLSEEEKQLSLVTLVMASVLWPVVVPVAYLEQLSKAKEKQPRQIMPEAQ
;
A
#
# COMPACT_ATOMS: atom_id res chain seq x y z
N MET A 1 -27.94 4.72 7.99
CA MET A 1 -27.21 3.64 7.30
C MET A 1 -25.81 4.11 6.88
N ALA A 2 -25.67 5.09 5.97
CA ALA A 2 -24.36 5.55 5.47
C ALA A 2 -23.39 6.08 6.55
N THR A 3 -23.90 6.83 7.53
CA THR A 3 -23.07 7.40 8.62
C THR A 3 -22.44 6.34 9.53
N LEU A 4 -23.14 5.21 9.73
CA LEU A 4 -22.62 4.08 10.51
C LEU A 4 -21.53 3.33 9.75
N LEU A 5 -21.69 3.19 8.42
CA LEU A 5 -20.67 2.57 7.56
C LEU A 5 -19.39 3.39 7.50
N VAL A 6 -19.49 4.71 7.36
CA VAL A 6 -18.33 5.63 7.38
C VAL A 6 -17.63 5.62 8.73
N GLY A 7 -18.38 5.62 9.84
CA GLY A 7 -17.82 5.53 11.19
C GLY A 7 -17.05 4.23 11.43
N SER A 8 -17.61 3.09 11.02
CA SER A 8 -16.94 1.79 11.13
C SER A 8 -15.68 1.69 10.27
N PHE A 9 -15.71 2.20 9.04
CA PHE A 9 -14.51 2.27 8.19
C PHE A 9 -13.42 3.14 8.82
N GLY A 10 -13.78 4.29 9.38
CA GLY A 10 -12.84 5.17 10.08
C GLY A 10 -12.17 4.51 11.29
N LEU A 11 -12.93 3.76 12.09
CA LEU A 11 -12.40 3.02 13.26
C LEU A 11 -11.45 1.89 12.86
N VAL A 12 -11.84 1.07 11.88
CA VAL A 12 -10.96 0.00 11.37
C VAL A 12 -9.69 0.61 10.79
N TYR A 13 -9.80 1.74 10.10
CA TYR A 13 -8.66 2.46 9.55
C TYR A 13 -7.72 2.94 10.66
N LEU A 14 -8.27 3.63 11.67
CA LEU A 14 -7.53 4.18 12.79
C LEU A 14 -6.81 3.12 13.63
N VAL A 15 -7.36 1.89 13.71
CA VAL A 15 -6.76 0.77 14.45
C VAL A 15 -5.78 -0.01 13.58
N SER A 16 -6.06 -0.16 12.28
CA SER A 16 -5.17 -0.86 11.36
C SER A 16 -3.86 -0.13 11.13
N ALA A 17 -3.89 1.20 11.00
CA ALA A 17 -2.72 2.03 10.75
C ALA A 17 -1.60 1.84 11.80
N PRO A 18 -1.85 1.97 13.12
CA PRO A 18 -0.83 1.73 14.13
C PRO A 18 -0.43 0.27 14.19
N CYS A 19 -1.34 -0.68 13.95
CA CYS A 19 -1.04 -2.11 14.00
C CYS A 19 -0.03 -2.52 12.90
N PHE A 20 -0.31 -2.13 11.66
CA PHE A 20 0.62 -2.28 10.54
C PHE A 20 1.92 -1.50 10.79
N PHE A 21 1.83 -0.27 11.29
CA PHE A 21 3.00 0.52 11.64
C PHE A 21 3.90 -0.21 12.64
N THR A 22 3.36 -0.77 13.73
CA THR A 22 4.15 -1.53 14.72
C THR A 22 4.76 -2.80 14.13
N SER A 23 4.03 -3.58 13.35
CA SER A 23 4.60 -4.79 12.72
C SER A 23 5.74 -4.42 11.77
N TRP A 24 5.54 -3.43 10.91
CA TRP A 24 6.57 -2.99 9.99
C TRP A 24 7.76 -2.36 10.71
N LEU A 25 7.54 -1.60 11.79
CA LEU A 25 8.61 -1.04 12.62
C LEU A 25 9.40 -2.15 13.33
N GLN A 26 8.74 -3.23 13.75
CA GLN A 26 9.41 -4.39 14.33
C GLN A 26 10.27 -5.13 13.29
N PHE A 27 9.77 -5.32 12.07
CA PHE A 27 10.57 -5.85 10.95
C PHE A 27 11.74 -4.92 10.62
N PHE A 28 11.50 -3.61 10.56
CA PHE A 28 12.52 -2.62 10.28
C PHE A 28 13.60 -2.62 11.36
N LYS A 29 13.23 -2.67 12.64
CA LYS A 29 14.19 -2.80 13.76
C LYS A 29 15.01 -4.09 13.69
N ARG A 30 14.43 -5.17 13.16
CA ARG A 30 15.11 -6.47 13.03
C ARG A 30 16.18 -6.44 11.94
N GLU A 31 15.93 -5.73 10.85
CA GLU A 31 16.90 -5.59 9.75
C GLU A 31 17.86 -4.39 9.93
N ALA A 32 17.41 -3.33 10.59
CA ALA A 32 18.19 -2.13 10.89
C ALA A 32 19.22 -2.32 12.02
N GLY A 33 19.49 -3.55 12.46
CA GLY A 33 20.59 -3.85 13.39
C GLY A 33 21.98 -3.50 12.86
N ASN A 34 22.09 -3.20 11.56
CA ASN A 34 23.33 -2.87 10.86
C ASN A 34 23.33 -1.48 10.19
N LEU A 35 22.28 -0.67 10.40
CA LEU A 35 22.09 0.64 9.75
C LEU A 35 22.37 1.79 10.72
N SER A 36 22.84 2.92 10.18
CA SER A 36 23.12 4.14 10.94
C SER A 36 21.83 4.75 11.53
N GLU A 37 21.93 5.50 12.63
CA GLU A 37 20.78 6.12 13.31
C GLU A 37 19.96 7.03 12.38
N GLU A 38 20.60 7.68 11.41
CA GLU A 38 19.97 8.56 10.42
C GLU A 38 19.08 7.78 9.44
N GLU A 39 19.57 6.64 8.94
CA GLU A 39 18.84 5.75 8.02
C GLU A 39 17.62 5.13 8.70
N LYS A 40 17.75 4.88 10.01
CA LYS A 40 16.68 4.37 10.86
C LYS A 40 15.55 5.39 11.03
N GLN A 41 15.89 6.67 11.18
CA GLN A 41 14.90 7.75 11.24
C GLN A 41 14.21 7.98 9.89
N LEU A 42 14.99 8.03 8.80
CA LEU A 42 14.46 8.19 7.44
C LEU A 42 13.48 7.07 7.07
N SER A 43 13.80 5.83 7.42
CA SER A 43 12.91 4.71 7.15
C SER A 43 11.67 4.71 8.03
N LEU A 44 11.77 5.15 9.29
CA LEU A 44 10.60 5.31 10.14
C LEU A 44 9.66 6.39 9.59
N VAL A 45 10.20 7.52 9.11
CA VAL A 45 9.42 8.58 8.46
C VAL A 45 8.76 8.05 7.17
N THR A 46 9.50 7.28 6.37
CA THR A 46 8.95 6.65 5.15
C THR A 46 7.83 5.67 5.49
N LEU A 47 7.96 4.95 6.61
CA LEU A 47 6.94 4.02 7.10
C LEU A 47 5.67 4.73 7.57
N VAL A 48 5.82 5.83 8.30
CA VAL A 48 4.69 6.70 8.69
C VAL A 48 4.02 7.26 7.44
N MET A 49 4.81 7.82 6.50
CA MET A 49 4.31 8.35 5.23
C MET A 49 3.55 7.28 4.44
N ALA A 50 4.09 6.07 4.33
CA ALA A 50 3.42 4.96 3.65
C ALA A 50 2.12 4.54 4.35
N SER A 51 2.07 4.56 5.69
CA SER A 51 0.85 4.24 6.45
C SER A 51 -0.25 5.28 6.27
N VAL A 52 0.10 6.58 6.21
CA VAL A 52 -0.85 7.68 5.99
C VAL A 52 -1.26 7.78 4.52
N LEU A 53 -0.33 7.51 3.60
CA LEU A 53 -0.56 7.50 2.15
C LEU A 53 -1.14 6.17 1.67
N TRP A 54 -1.34 5.18 2.53
CA TRP A 54 -1.95 3.90 2.20
C TRP A 54 -3.26 3.99 1.38
N PRO A 55 -4.22 4.89 1.67
CA PRO A 55 -5.48 4.93 0.91
C PRO A 55 -5.28 5.50 -0.49
N VAL A 56 -4.14 6.12 -0.76
CA VAL A 56 -3.72 6.62 -2.08
C VAL A 56 -2.81 5.60 -2.77
N VAL A 57 -1.87 4.99 -2.05
CA VAL A 57 -0.92 3.99 -2.57
C VAL A 57 -1.65 2.74 -3.04
N VAL A 58 -2.65 2.25 -2.32
CA VAL A 58 -3.42 1.05 -2.71
C VAL A 58 -4.12 1.21 -4.07
N PRO A 59 -4.94 2.24 -4.32
CA PRO A 59 -5.56 2.41 -5.62
C PRO A 59 -4.54 2.69 -6.72
N VAL A 60 -3.46 3.43 -6.44
CA VAL A 60 -2.38 3.66 -7.42
C VAL A 60 -1.69 2.35 -7.81
N ALA A 61 -1.34 1.50 -6.83
CA ALA A 61 -0.74 0.19 -7.09
C ALA A 61 -1.68 -0.75 -7.86
N TYR A 62 -2.98 -0.68 -7.55
CA TYR A 62 -4.00 -1.45 -8.27
C TYR A 62 -4.13 -0.98 -9.71
N LEU A 63 -4.13 0.34 -9.96
CA LEU A 63 -4.16 0.93 -11.31
C LEU A 63 -2.91 0.55 -12.11
N GLU A 64 -1.73 0.54 -11.49
CA GLU A 64 -0.50 0.08 -12.12
C GLU A 64 -0.56 -1.39 -12.53
N GLN A 65 -1.06 -2.27 -11.66
CA GLN A 65 -1.24 -3.68 -11.97
C GLN A 65 -2.24 -3.88 -13.11
N LEU A 66 -3.34 -3.12 -13.10
CA LEU A 66 -4.33 -3.14 -14.17
C LEU A 66 -3.73 -2.68 -15.50
N SER A 67 -2.93 -1.62 -15.49
CA SER A 67 -2.23 -1.12 -16.68
C SER A 67 -1.26 -2.16 -17.24
N LYS A 68 -0.47 -2.80 -16.36
CA LYS A 68 0.46 -3.88 -16.73
C LYS A 68 -0.26 -5.14 -17.21
N ALA A 69 -1.40 -5.47 -16.63
CA ALA A 69 -2.25 -6.59 -17.08
C ALA A 69 -2.86 -6.30 -18.47
N LYS A 70 -3.22 -5.04 -18.75
CA LYS A 70 -3.73 -4.60 -20.05
C LYS A 70 -2.63 -4.60 -21.11
N GLU A 71 -1.40 -4.26 -20.74
CA GLU A 71 -0.23 -4.31 -21.64
C GLU A 71 0.20 -5.75 -21.96
N LYS A 72 0.07 -6.67 -20.99
CA LYS A 72 0.28 -8.11 -21.20
C LYS A 72 -0.85 -8.82 -21.94
N GLN A 73 -1.93 -8.13 -22.29
CA GLN A 73 -2.93 -8.62 -23.23
C GLN A 73 -2.52 -8.15 -24.64
N PRO A 74 -1.61 -8.85 -25.36
CA PRO A 74 -1.44 -8.57 -26.78
C PRO A 74 -2.82 -8.75 -27.41
N ARG A 75 -3.18 -7.82 -28.31
CA ARG A 75 -4.27 -7.93 -29.28
C ARG A 75 -4.55 -9.40 -29.65
N GLN A 76 -5.42 -10.04 -28.88
CA GLN A 76 -6.21 -11.17 -29.33
C GLN A 76 -7.62 -10.63 -29.57
N ILE A 77 -7.69 -9.55 -30.36
CA ILE A 77 -8.90 -9.23 -31.10
C ILE A 77 -8.60 -9.69 -32.53
N MET A 78 -9.16 -10.87 -32.80
CA MET A 78 -9.52 -11.52 -34.07
C MET A 78 -8.46 -11.66 -35.18
N PRO A 79 -8.05 -12.90 -35.52
CA PRO A 79 -7.80 -13.22 -36.92
C PRO A 79 -9.14 -13.41 -37.66
N GLU A 80 -9.21 -12.72 -38.79
CA GLU A 80 -9.86 -13.09 -40.05
C GLU A 80 -11.39 -13.18 -40.11
N ALA A 81 -11.91 -12.30 -40.95
CA ALA A 81 -13.16 -12.46 -41.66
C ALA A 81 -13.36 -13.91 -42.16
N GLN A 82 -14.51 -14.49 -41.82
CA GLN A 82 -15.23 -15.46 -42.66
C GLN A 82 -16.73 -15.21 -42.52
#